data_AF-N6XYY3-F1
#
_entry.id   AF-N6XYY3-F1
#
_cell.length_a   1.000
_cell.length_b   1.000
_cell.length_c   1.000
_cell.angle_alpha   90.00
_cell.angle_beta   90.00
_cell.angle_gamma   90.00
#
_symmetry.space_group_name_H-M   'P 1'
#
loop_
_entity.id
_entity.type
_entity.pdbx_description
1 polymer ?
#
loop_
_entity_poly.entity_id
_entity_poly.type
_entity_poly.pdbx_seq_one_letter_code
_entity_poly.pdbx_strand_id
1 'polypeptide(L)'
;MENDMATKIAANPKYQKLVRTRSSFGWILTAIMMFVYYGYIALIAFNKESLAARLGEGVMTVGIPVGFGVIVFTILITGFYVRRANSEFDQLTREIVEEAGK
;
A
#
# COMPACT_ATOMS: atom_id res chain seq x y z
N MET A 1 -33.63 -11.88 4.63
CA MET A 1 -33.02 -12.91 3.76
C MET A 1 -31.61 -12.52 3.31
N GLU A 2 -31.37 -11.28 2.87
CA GLU A 2 -30.04 -10.78 2.46
C GLU A 2 -28.97 -10.85 3.58
N ASN A 3 -29.36 -10.56 4.83
CA ASN A 3 -28.49 -10.67 6.01
C ASN A 3 -28.04 -12.12 6.32
N ASP A 4 -28.81 -13.14 5.94
CA ASP A 4 -28.48 -14.53 6.26
C ASP A 4 -27.34 -15.05 5.40
N MET A 5 -27.29 -14.60 4.14
CA MET A 5 -26.23 -14.93 3.19
C MET A 5 -24.92 -14.20 3.56
N ALA A 6 -24.99 -12.90 3.89
CA ALA A 6 -23.83 -12.15 4.38
C ALA A 6 -23.24 -12.74 5.67
N THR A 7 -24.10 -13.20 6.59
CA THR A 7 -23.67 -13.83 7.85
C THR A 7 -22.98 -15.18 7.60
N LYS A 8 -23.50 -15.99 6.67
CA LYS A 8 -22.85 -17.26 6.26
C LYS A 8 -21.50 -17.03 5.59
N ILE A 9 -21.36 -15.99 4.76
CA ILE A 9 -20.09 -15.62 4.13
C ILE A 9 -19.09 -15.14 5.20
N ALA A 10 -19.53 -14.30 6.15
CA ALA A 10 -18.69 -13.82 7.24
C ALA A 10 -18.22 -14.95 8.18
N ALA A 11 -19.04 -15.98 8.37
CA ALA A 11 -18.69 -17.18 9.13
C ALA A 11 -17.75 -18.14 8.38
N ASN A 12 -17.55 -17.96 7.07
CA ASN A 12 -16.68 -18.84 6.28
C ASN A 12 -15.19 -18.63 6.65
N PRO A 13 -14.47 -19.67 7.07
CA PRO A 13 -13.06 -19.56 7.46
C PRO A 13 -12.14 -19.10 6.31
N LYS A 14 -12.48 -19.39 5.04
CA LYS A 14 -11.75 -18.87 3.87
C LYS A 14 -11.90 -17.35 3.77
N TYR A 15 -13.11 -16.83 3.99
CA TYR A 15 -13.37 -15.38 4.00
C TYR A 15 -12.64 -14.68 5.14
N GLN A 16 -12.66 -15.25 6.35
CA GLN A 16 -11.93 -14.67 7.48
C GLN A 16 -10.41 -14.66 7.25
N LYS A 17 -9.86 -15.71 6.63
CA LYS A 17 -8.44 -15.76 6.24
C LYS A 17 -8.12 -14.69 5.19
N LEU A 18 -8.97 -14.53 4.18
CA LEU A 18 -8.85 -13.50 3.15
C LEU A 18 -8.81 -12.09 3.76
N VAL A 19 -9.77 -11.77 4.63
CA VAL A 19 -9.85 -10.46 5.29
C VAL A 19 -8.62 -10.20 6.16
N ARG A 20 -8.17 -11.21 6.93
CA ARG A 20 -7.00 -11.06 7.81
C ARG A 20 -5.72 -10.83 7.01
N THR A 21 -5.50 -11.57 5.93
CA THR A 21 -4.33 -11.38 5.06
C THR A 21 -4.36 -10.03 4.36
N ARG A 22 -5.53 -9.60 3.85
CA ARG A 22 -5.70 -8.25 3.24
C ARG A 22 -5.35 -7.15 4.22
N SER A 23 -5.93 -7.24 5.41
CA SER A 23 -5.87 -6.19 6.41
C SER A 23 -4.44 -6.05 6.93
N SER A 24 -3.80 -7.16 7.29
CA SER A 24 -2.40 -7.13 7.75
C SER A 24 -1.46 -6.55 6.69
N PHE A 25 -1.63 -6.95 5.43
CA PHE A 25 -0.81 -6.43 4.34
C PHE A 25 -1.04 -4.94 4.08
N GLY A 26 -2.30 -4.49 4.09
CA GLY A 26 -2.65 -3.07 4.00
C GLY A 26 -2.04 -2.25 5.13
N TRP A 27 -2.13 -2.73 6.37
CA TRP A 27 -1.53 -2.07 7.54
C TRP A 27 -0.01 -1.96 7.45
N ILE A 28 0.68 -3.00 6.97
CA ILE A 28 2.14 -2.95 6.77
C ILE A 28 2.51 -1.87 5.75
N LEU A 29 1.82 -1.81 4.62
CA LEU A 29 2.10 -0.79 3.60
C LEU A 29 1.75 0.63 4.08
N THR A 30 0.66 0.78 4.84
CA THR A 30 0.32 2.05 5.49
C THR A 30 1.42 2.49 6.45
N ALA A 31 1.93 1.59 7.29
CA ALA A 31 3.02 1.90 8.21
C ALA A 31 4.30 2.31 7.48
N ILE A 32 4.64 1.61 6.39
CA ILE A 32 5.78 1.96 5.54
C ILE A 32 5.58 3.34 4.90
N MET A 33 4.38 3.62 4.37
CA MET A 33 4.06 4.91 3.77
C MET A 33 4.12 6.05 4.79
N MET A 34 3.59 5.83 6.00
CA MET A 34 3.70 6.79 7.10
C MET A 34 5.16 7.06 7.45
N PHE A 35 5.99 6.01 7.56
CA PHE A 35 7.41 6.16 7.86
C PHE A 35 8.12 7.04 6.82
N VAL A 36 7.91 6.78 5.53
CA VAL A 36 8.53 7.58 4.46
C VAL A 36 7.99 9.01 4.43
N TYR A 37 6.67 9.19 4.59
CA TYR A 37 6.04 10.50 4.61
C TYR A 37 6.53 11.38 5.76
N TYR A 38 6.47 10.88 6.99
CA TYR A 38 6.95 11.62 8.16
C TYR A 38 8.46 11.76 8.17
N GLY A 39 9.21 10.77 7.65
CA GLY A 39 10.64 10.86 7.46
C GLY A 39 11.03 12.00 6.51
N TYR A 40 10.32 12.12 5.37
CA TYR A 40 10.53 13.21 4.43
C TYR A 40 10.18 14.58 5.03
N ILE A 41 9.04 14.68 5.72
CA ILE A 41 8.64 15.91 6.43
C ILE A 41 9.67 16.30 7.49
N ALA A 42 10.13 15.34 8.30
CA ALA A 42 11.14 15.59 9.33
C ALA A 42 12.45 16.10 8.71
N LEU A 43 12.86 15.53 7.56
CA LEU A 43 14.05 15.95 6.86
C LEU A 43 13.91 17.40 6.33
N ILE A 44 12.74 17.76 5.81
CA ILE A 44 12.42 19.16 5.44
C ILE A 44 12.43 20.07 6.67
N ALA A 45 11.82 19.65 7.77
CA ALA A 45 11.64 20.48 8.96
C ALA A 45 12.97 20.77 9.69
N PHE A 46 13.81 19.74 9.85
CA PHE A 46 15.03 19.83 10.67
C PHE A 46 16.32 19.96 9.85
N ASN A 47 16.32 19.54 8.59
CA ASN A 47 17.54 19.51 7.76
C ASN A 47 17.31 20.06 6.34
N LYS A 48 16.56 21.16 6.23
CA LYS A 48 16.29 21.86 4.96
C LYS A 48 17.55 22.25 4.19
N GLU A 49 18.65 22.56 4.90
CA GLU A 49 19.90 23.00 4.28
C GLU A 49 20.53 21.89 3.43
N SER A 50 20.48 20.64 3.90
CA SER A 50 20.92 19.49 3.11
C SER A 50 20.13 19.30 1.82
N LEU A 51 18.81 19.56 1.84
CA LEU A 51 17.96 19.48 0.66
C LEU A 51 18.14 20.67 -0.28
N ALA A 52 18.49 21.84 0.26
CA ALA A 52 18.76 23.05 -0.51
C ALA A 52 20.15 23.07 -1.15
N ALA A 53 21.05 22.17 -0.73
CA ALA A 53 22.37 22.02 -1.32
C ALA A 53 22.25 21.77 -2.84
N ARG A 54 23.02 22.51 -3.62
CA ARG A 54 23.02 22.39 -5.08
C ARG A 54 23.78 21.14 -5.50
N LEU A 55 23.25 20.42 -6.49
CA LEU A 55 23.99 19.37 -7.20
C LEU A 55 24.83 20.04 -8.29
N GLY A 56 26.13 20.20 -8.00
CA GLY A 56 27.10 20.77 -8.94
C GLY A 56 26.86 22.27 -9.22
N GLU A 57 27.23 22.70 -10.42
CA GLU A 57 27.18 24.11 -10.83
C GLU A 57 25.78 24.56 -11.31
N GLY A 58 24.84 23.63 -11.42
CA GLY A 58 23.48 23.90 -11.89
C GLY A 58 22.53 24.47 -10.82
N VAL A 59 21.27 24.65 -11.22
CA VAL A 59 20.19 25.12 -10.33
C VAL A 59 19.48 23.99 -9.56
N MET A 60 19.80 22.73 -9.87
CA MET A 60 19.17 21.57 -9.23
C MET A 60 19.67 21.43 -7.79
N THR A 61 18.74 21.23 -6.86
CA THR A 61 19.07 20.94 -5.46
C THR A 61 18.90 19.46 -5.15
N VAL A 62 19.57 18.97 -4.10
CA VAL A 62 19.45 17.58 -3.60
C VAL A 62 17.99 17.21 -3.32
N GLY A 63 17.16 18.17 -2.91
CA GLY A 63 15.75 17.94 -2.65
C GLY A 63 14.94 17.47 -3.85
N ILE A 64 15.35 17.82 -5.09
CA ILE A 64 14.62 17.40 -6.29
C ILE A 64 14.74 15.88 -6.51
N PRO A 65 15.94 15.27 -6.60
CA PRO A 65 16.09 13.82 -6.67
C PRO A 65 15.45 13.09 -5.48
N VAL A 66 15.56 13.63 -4.27
CA VAL A 66 14.96 13.01 -3.08
C VAL A 66 13.44 12.97 -3.19
N GLY A 67 12.80 14.10 -3.50
CA GLY A 67 11.35 14.17 -3.69
C GLY A 67 10.87 13.29 -4.85
N PHE A 68 11.62 13.26 -5.96
CA PHE A 68 11.34 12.34 -7.06
C PHE A 68 11.44 10.87 -6.63
N GLY A 69 12.43 10.52 -5.81
CA GLY A 69 12.56 9.19 -5.22
C GLY A 69 11.34 8.80 -4.39
N VAL A 70 10.80 9.73 -3.58
CA VAL A 70 9.56 9.51 -2.81
C VAL A 70 8.38 9.24 -3.75
N ILE A 71 8.22 9.99 -4.83
CA ILE A 71 7.14 9.78 -5.81
C ILE A 71 7.25 8.39 -6.45
N VAL A 72 8.43 8.03 -6.95
CA VAL A 72 8.68 6.71 -7.55
C VAL A 72 8.39 5.60 -6.55
N PHE A 73 8.84 5.76 -5.31
CA PHE A 73 8.57 4.83 -4.23
C PHE A 73 7.06 4.65 -3.97
N THR A 74 6.29 5.74 -3.91
CA THR A 74 4.84 5.68 -3.74
C THR A 74 4.18 4.90 -4.87
N ILE A 75 4.55 5.16 -6.12
CA ILE A 75 4.02 4.43 -7.28
C ILE A 75 4.33 2.94 -7.19
N LEU A 76 5.57 2.59 -6.81
CA LEU A 76 5.99 1.20 -6.65
C LEU A 76 5.21 0.48 -5.55
N ILE A 77 5.02 1.10 -4.38
CA ILE A 77 4.23 0.52 -3.29
C ILE A 77 2.77 0.32 -3.70
N THR A 78 2.16 1.30 -4.36
CA THR A 78 0.78 1.18 -4.83
C THR A 78 0.66 0.07 -5.87
N GLY A 79 1.59 -0.01 -6.82
CA GLY A 79 1.61 -1.09 -7.82
C GLY A 79 1.81 -2.47 -7.19
N PHE A 80 2.72 -2.59 -6.22
CA PHE A 80 2.94 -3.82 -5.47
C PHE A 80 1.70 -4.23 -4.68
N TYR A 81 1.02 -3.28 -4.03
CA TYR A 81 -0.23 -3.51 -3.34
C TYR A 81 -1.30 -4.07 -4.28
N VAL A 82 -1.54 -3.37 -5.40
CA VAL A 82 -2.57 -3.74 -6.38
C VAL A 82 -2.26 -5.11 -6.99
N ARG A 83 -1.00 -5.39 -7.33
CA ARG A 83 -0.62 -6.71 -7.88
C ARG A 83 -0.91 -7.83 -6.89
N ARG A 84 -0.51 -7.66 -5.62
CA ARG A 84 -0.76 -8.65 -4.56
C ARG A 84 -2.26 -8.83 -4.31
N ALA A 85 -2.98 -7.71 -4.21
CA ALA A 85 -4.42 -7.70 -4.01
C ALA A 85 -5.18 -8.30 -5.21
N ASN A 86 -4.72 -8.14 -6.43
CA ASN A 86 -5.39 -8.77 -7.58
C ASN A 86 -5.07 -10.28 -7.64
N SER A 87 -3.84 -10.71 -7.35
CA SER A 87 -3.48 -12.13 -7.43
C SER A 87 -4.13 -13.02 -6.37
N GLU A 88 -4.26 -12.52 -5.14
CA GLU A 88 -4.72 -13.33 -4.01
C GLU A 88 -6.25 -13.29 -3.86
N PHE A 89 -6.88 -12.18 -4.26
CA PHE A 89 -8.32 -11.98 -4.11
C PHE A 89 -9.09 -12.53 -5.30
N ASP A 90 -8.60 -12.39 -6.54
CA ASP A 90 -9.28 -12.99 -7.70
C ASP A 90 -9.36 -14.52 -7.59
N GLN A 91 -8.32 -15.16 -7.03
CA GLN A 91 -8.30 -16.62 -6.85
C GLN A 91 -9.32 -17.07 -5.79
N LEU A 92 -9.38 -16.38 -4.65
CA LEU A 92 -10.33 -16.67 -3.57
C LEU A 92 -11.78 -16.30 -3.97
N THR A 93 -11.98 -15.22 -4.72
CA THR A 93 -13.29 -14.85 -5.26
C THR A 93 -13.78 -15.87 -6.29
N ARG A 94 -12.91 -16.41 -7.16
CA ARG A 94 -13.28 -17.49 -8.08
C ARG A 94 -13.71 -18.76 -7.34
N GLU A 95 -12.96 -19.19 -6.33
CA GLU A 95 -13.34 -20.37 -5.53
C GLU A 95 -14.69 -20.18 -4.83
N ILE A 96 -14.95 -19.01 -4.28
CA ILE A 96 -16.22 -18.72 -3.58
C ILE A 96 -17.40 -18.71 -4.55
N VAL A 97 -17.24 -18.16 -5.76
CA VAL A 97 -18.30 -18.15 -6.78
C VAL A 97 -18.56 -19.56 -7.31
N GLU A 98 -17.53 -20.39 -7.51
CA GLU A 98 -17.71 -21.81 -7.89
C GLU A 98 -18.38 -22.65 -6.79
N GLU A 99 -18.07 -22.40 -5.51
CA GLU A 99 -18.72 -23.08 -4.39
C GLU A 99 -20.18 -22.63 -4.20
N ALA A 100 -20.51 -21.36 -4.47
CA ALA A 100 -21.86 -20.82 -4.32
C ALA A 100 -22.77 -21.09 -5.54
N GLY A 101 -22.18 -21.42 -6.70
CA GLY A 101 -22.90 -21.81 -7.91
C GLY A 101 -23.25 -23.30 -8.00
N LYS A 102 -22.81 -24.12 -7.03
CA LYS A 102 -23.21 -25.52 -6.83
C LYS A 102 -24.30 -25.60 -5.76
#